data_AF-A0A672TJH8-F1
#
_entry.id   AF-A0A672TJH8-F1
#
_cell.length_a   1.000
_cell.length_b   1.000
_cell.length_c   1.000
_cell.angle_alpha   90.00
_cell.angle_beta   90.00
_cell.angle_gamma   90.00
#
_symmetry.space_group_name_H-M   'P 1'
#
loop_
_entity.id
_entity.type
_entity.pdbx_description
1 polymer ?
#
loop_
_entity_poly.entity_id
_entity_poly.type
_entity_poly.pdbx_seq_one_letter_code
_entity_poly.pdbx_strand_id
1 'polypeptide(L)'
;MDALFLPEDTKINEELKQQDLVLKELGSSEKTPEILTRPTDHVFANYQTTSSQYNAVVGGLPTTCCPVRGVPSIHSDLPAPRIRRLSDRTNYGDDASAYALLFPSVFSQKGVYEKDFLRTRPKAEIAGILRNIGVNISDERFEEIWKQASMKHQKEEVCVESIKNVLDVIHASHTETSC
;
A
#
# COMPACT_ATOMS: atom_id res chain seq x y z
N MET A 1 17.16 6.90 2.54
CA MET A 1 16.32 7.69 3.45
C MET A 1 15.98 8.95 2.70
N ASP A 2 14.77 9.05 2.19
CA ASP A 2 14.01 10.30 2.07
C ASP A 2 12.61 9.97 1.58
N ALA A 3 11.64 10.59 2.24
CA ALA A 3 10.25 10.18 2.33
C ALA A 3 9.46 10.45 1.05
N LEU A 4 8.58 9.52 0.68
CA LEU A 4 7.52 9.74 -0.30
C LEU A 4 6.47 10.68 0.30
N PHE A 5 6.61 11.97 -0.02
CA PHE A 5 5.55 12.96 0.15
C PHE A 5 4.46 12.71 -0.91
N LEU A 6 3.23 12.46 -0.47
CA LEU A 6 2.03 12.60 -1.31
C LEU A 6 1.53 14.04 -1.18
N PRO A 7 1.31 14.79 -2.28
CA PRO A 7 0.61 16.06 -2.20
C PRO A 7 -0.90 15.87 -2.35
N GLU A 8 -1.62 16.71 -1.60
CA GLU A 8 -3.06 16.85 -1.52
C GLU A 8 -3.71 17.27 -2.85
N ASP A 9 -4.97 16.86 -2.96
CA ASP A 9 -5.96 17.24 -3.98
C ASP A 9 -5.92 18.73 -4.32
N THR A 10 -5.41 19.08 -5.50
CA THR A 10 -5.58 20.44 -6.02
C THR A 10 -5.83 20.44 -7.53
N LYS A 11 -7.07 20.81 -7.87
CA LYS A 11 -7.57 21.37 -9.15
C LYS A 11 -6.72 21.12 -10.41
N ILE A 12 -7.30 20.33 -11.31
CA ILE A 12 -6.94 20.22 -12.72
C ILE A 12 -7.02 21.63 -13.35
N ASN A 13 -5.86 22.28 -13.45
CA ASN A 13 -5.52 23.29 -14.43
C ASN A 13 -4.01 23.12 -14.65
N GLU A 14 -3.62 22.09 -15.40
CA GLU A 14 -2.23 21.92 -15.82
C GLU A 14 -1.90 22.97 -16.88
N GLU A 15 -1.46 24.14 -16.44
CA GLU A 15 -0.67 25.03 -17.27
C GLU A 15 0.74 24.41 -17.42
N LEU A 16 1.14 24.14 -18.67
CA LEU A 16 2.49 23.64 -19.02
C LEU A 16 3.57 24.53 -18.38
N LYS A 17 4.43 23.95 -17.55
CA LYS A 17 5.53 24.70 -16.91
C LYS A 17 6.67 24.87 -17.90
N GLN A 18 7.47 25.93 -17.74
CA GLN A 18 8.61 26.21 -18.63
C GLN A 18 9.69 25.10 -18.65
N GLN A 19 9.62 24.17 -17.70
CA GLN A 19 10.52 23.02 -17.57
C GLN A 19 10.14 21.86 -18.52
N ASP A 20 8.93 21.87 -19.08
CA ASP A 20 8.39 20.81 -19.95
C ASP A 20 8.57 21.11 -21.46
N LEU A 21 9.46 22.05 -21.80
CA LEU A 21 9.65 22.59 -23.14
C LEU A 21 11.04 22.26 -23.68
N VAL A 22 11.12 21.51 -24.76
CA VAL A 22 12.37 21.12 -25.44
C VAL A 22 12.56 21.97 -26.70
N LEU A 23 13.81 22.34 -26.99
CA LEU A 23 14.16 23.04 -28.24
C LEU A 23 13.94 22.13 -29.43
N LYS A 24 13.23 22.64 -30.44
CA LYS A 24 12.82 21.86 -31.62
C LYS A 24 14.01 21.32 -32.42
N GLU A 25 15.11 22.07 -32.47
CA GLU A 25 16.38 21.70 -33.11
C GLU A 25 17.58 22.39 -32.43
N LEU A 26 18.78 21.80 -32.56
CA LEU A 26 20.02 22.29 -31.95
C LEU A 26 20.45 23.62 -32.60
N GLY A 27 19.98 24.74 -32.01
CA GLY A 27 20.24 26.11 -32.49
C GLY A 27 19.00 26.96 -32.78
N SER A 28 17.78 26.43 -32.61
CA SER A 28 16.53 27.18 -32.78
C SER A 28 16.05 27.82 -31.46
N SER A 29 15.32 28.95 -31.55
CA SER A 29 14.64 29.59 -30.41
C SER A 29 13.20 29.06 -30.19
N GLU A 30 12.69 28.21 -31.09
CA GLU A 30 11.33 27.64 -30.97
C GLU A 30 11.30 26.49 -29.96
N LYS A 31 10.45 26.63 -28.94
CA LYS A 31 10.22 25.64 -27.89
C LYS A 31 8.98 24.82 -28.21
N THR A 32 9.09 23.50 -28.13
CA THR A 32 7.99 22.54 -28.32
C THR A 32 7.75 21.80 -27.01
N PRO A 33 6.50 21.49 -26.62
CA PRO A 33 6.24 20.62 -25.47
C PRO A 33 6.96 19.28 -25.63
N GLU A 34 7.58 18.81 -24.55
CA GLU A 34 8.25 17.51 -24.50
C GLU A 34 7.26 16.40 -24.86
N ILE A 35 7.61 15.59 -25.86
CA ILE A 35 6.78 14.45 -26.24
C ILE A 35 6.92 13.41 -25.12
N LEU A 36 5.80 13.07 -24.48
CA LEU A 36 5.76 11.99 -23.50
C LEU A 36 6.20 10.68 -24.17
N THR A 37 7.39 10.20 -23.78
CA THR A 37 7.91 8.93 -24.26
C THR A 37 7.30 7.80 -23.43
N ARG A 38 6.72 6.81 -24.11
CA ARG A 38 6.34 5.56 -23.46
C ARG A 38 7.60 4.76 -23.19
N PRO A 39 7.64 3.93 -22.14
CA PRO A 39 8.75 2.99 -21.92
C PRO A 39 9.04 2.08 -23.13
N THR A 40 8.05 1.89 -24.01
CA THR A 40 8.12 1.11 -25.25
C THR A 40 8.68 1.87 -26.45
N ASP A 41 8.81 3.21 -26.36
CA ASP A 41 9.28 4.04 -27.48
C ASP A 41 10.80 3.99 -27.65
N HIS A 42 11.53 3.52 -26.63
CA HIS A 42 12.93 3.17 -26.82
C HIS A 42 12.98 1.93 -27.73
N VAL A 43 13.52 2.13 -28.92
CA VAL A 43 13.80 1.05 -29.86
C VAL A 43 14.91 0.21 -29.22
N PHE A 44 14.56 -0.93 -28.61
CA PHE A 44 15.52 -2.01 -28.42
C PHE A 44 16.04 -2.32 -29.82
N ALA A 45 17.34 -2.13 -30.06
CA ALA A 45 17.99 -2.18 -31.38
C ALA A 45 17.77 -3.47 -32.21
N ASN A 46 16.97 -4.41 -31.71
CA ASN A 46 16.62 -5.66 -32.37
C ASN A 46 15.10 -5.70 -32.53
N TYR A 47 14.60 -5.73 -33.77
CA TYR A 47 13.21 -6.07 -34.09
C TYR A 47 12.92 -7.52 -33.69
N GLN A 48 12.69 -7.76 -32.41
CA GLN A 48 12.25 -9.05 -31.89
C GLN A 48 10.76 -8.96 -31.58
N THR A 49 9.99 -9.90 -32.12
CA THR A 49 8.57 -10.02 -31.76
C THR A 49 8.43 -10.29 -30.26
N THR A 50 7.39 -9.76 -29.63
CA THR A 50 7.10 -10.05 -28.22
C THR A 50 6.97 -11.56 -27.99
N SER A 51 6.41 -12.32 -28.95
CA SER A 51 6.33 -13.78 -28.90
C SER A 51 7.67 -14.49 -28.80
N SER A 52 8.72 -14.00 -29.48
CA SER A 52 10.06 -14.60 -29.40
C SER A 52 10.76 -14.36 -28.06
N GLN A 53 10.37 -13.32 -27.32
CA GLN A 53 10.92 -12.99 -26.01
C GLN A 53 10.28 -13.80 -24.87
N TYR A 54 8.98 -14.11 -24.98
CA TYR A 54 8.26 -14.88 -23.95
C TYR A 54 8.50 -16.41 -24.01
N ASN A 55 8.87 -16.95 -25.18
CA ASN A 55 9.02 -18.41 -25.39
C ASN A 55 10.45 -18.95 -25.18
N ALA A 56 11.40 -18.13 -24.69
CA ALA A 56 12.74 -18.61 -24.38
C ALA A 56 12.74 -19.42 -23.07
N VAL A 57 12.90 -20.74 -23.20
CA VAL A 57 12.87 -21.73 -22.11
C VAL A 57 13.92 -21.46 -21.02
N VAL A 58 14.93 -20.63 -21.27
CA VAL A 58 15.93 -20.19 -20.30
C VAL A 58 16.28 -18.71 -20.54
N GLY A 59 16.14 -17.87 -19.51
CA GLY A 59 16.58 -16.46 -19.56
C GLY A 59 15.53 -15.44 -20.05
N GLY A 60 14.25 -15.63 -19.72
CA GLY A 60 13.22 -14.61 -19.98
C GLY A 60 13.60 -13.24 -19.37
N LEU A 61 13.16 -12.16 -20.02
CA LEU A 61 13.32 -10.79 -19.49
C LEU A 61 12.80 -10.76 -18.05
N PRO A 62 13.52 -10.11 -17.11
CA PRO A 62 13.03 -9.98 -15.75
C PRO A 62 11.69 -9.27 -15.80
N THR A 63 10.60 -9.97 -15.48
CA THR A 63 9.25 -9.40 -15.48
C THR A 63 9.11 -8.25 -14.48
N THR A 64 10.12 -8.00 -13.64
CA THR A 64 10.22 -6.84 -12.76
C THR A 64 10.30 -5.51 -13.51
N CYS A 65 10.78 -5.46 -14.76
CA CYS A 65 10.83 -4.23 -15.55
C CYS A 65 9.63 -4.01 -16.49
N CYS A 66 8.73 -4.99 -16.60
CA CYS A 66 7.56 -4.91 -17.47
C CYS A 66 6.27 -4.97 -16.63
N PRO A 67 5.46 -3.91 -16.58
CA PRO A 67 4.19 -3.96 -15.87
C PRO A 67 3.29 -5.04 -16.48
N VAL A 68 2.60 -5.80 -15.63
CA VAL A 68 1.63 -6.81 -16.07
C VAL A 68 0.54 -6.10 -16.88
N ARG A 69 0.36 -6.55 -18.12
CA ARG A 69 -0.64 -5.98 -19.04
C ARG A 69 -1.93 -6.76 -18.89
N GLY A 70 -2.91 -6.17 -18.22
CA GLY A 70 -4.22 -6.76 -18.00
C GLY A 70 -4.99 -6.04 -16.91
N VAL A 71 -6.27 -6.38 -16.76
CA VAL A 71 -7.09 -5.89 -15.65
C VAL A 71 -7.11 -6.99 -14.57
N PRO A 72 -6.61 -6.72 -13.35
CA PRO A 72 -6.66 -7.70 -12.28
C PRO A 72 -8.09 -7.92 -11.80
N SER A 73 -8.38 -9.10 -11.26
CA SER A 73 -9.70 -9.38 -10.66
C SER A 73 -9.95 -8.59 -9.38
N ILE A 74 -8.90 -8.16 -8.70
CA ILE A 74 -8.92 -7.30 -7.51
C ILE A 74 -8.15 -6.03 -7.84
N HIS A 75 -8.82 -4.90 -7.79
CA HIS A 75 -8.26 -3.58 -8.10
C HIS A 75 -7.62 -2.95 -6.86
N SER A 76 -6.55 -3.56 -6.35
CA SER A 76 -5.80 -3.04 -5.20
C SER A 76 -5.07 -1.73 -5.49
N ASP A 77 -4.91 -1.39 -6.78
CA ASP A 77 -4.35 -0.15 -7.28
C ASP A 77 -5.30 1.05 -7.11
N LEU A 78 -6.61 0.80 -7.02
CA LEU A 78 -7.64 1.83 -6.88
C LEU A 78 -8.19 1.86 -5.45
N PRO A 79 -8.32 3.04 -4.82
CA PRO A 79 -9.01 3.13 -3.55
C PRO A 79 -10.50 2.86 -3.74
N ALA A 80 -11.10 2.16 -2.77
CA ALA A 80 -12.55 1.95 -2.76
C ALA A 80 -13.30 3.30 -2.71
N PRO A 81 -14.36 3.49 -3.53
CA PRO A 81 -15.10 4.75 -3.54
C PRO A 81 -15.83 4.97 -2.22
N ARG A 82 -15.85 6.22 -1.74
CA ARG A 82 -16.50 6.60 -0.48
C ARG A 82 -18.01 6.28 -0.47
N ILE A 83 -18.66 6.42 -1.61
CA ILE A 83 -20.07 6.06 -1.82
C ILE A 83 -20.11 5.11 -3.01
N ARG A 84 -20.42 3.83 -2.74
CA ARG A 84 -20.57 2.81 -3.77
C ARG A 84 -21.92 2.94 -4.47
N ARG A 85 -21.93 2.77 -5.79
CA ARG A 85 -23.17 2.58 -6.55
C ARG A 85 -23.69 1.17 -6.29
N LEU A 86 -25.01 0.99 -6.28
CA LEU A 86 -25.61 -0.35 -6.10
C LEU A 86 -25.20 -1.34 -7.22
N SER A 87 -24.95 -0.82 -8.42
CA SER A 87 -24.53 -1.61 -9.59
C SER A 87 -23.02 -1.83 -9.66
N ASP A 88 -22.25 -1.35 -8.69
CA ASP A 88 -20.80 -1.55 -8.68
C ASP A 88 -20.49 -3.02 -8.37
N ARG A 89 -19.67 -3.64 -9.22
CA ARG A 89 -19.27 -5.04 -9.13
C ARG A 89 -17.76 -5.20 -8.95
N THR A 90 -17.04 -4.09 -8.83
CA THR A 90 -15.58 -4.06 -8.77
C THR A 90 -15.13 -4.38 -7.35
N ASN A 91 -14.20 -5.33 -7.21
CA ASN A 91 -13.57 -5.62 -5.92
C ASN A 91 -12.31 -4.76 -5.76
N TYR A 92 -12.30 -3.87 -4.77
CA TYR A 92 -11.20 -2.94 -4.47
C TYR A 92 -10.21 -3.50 -3.42
N GLY A 93 -10.36 -4.77 -3.04
CA GLY A 93 -9.53 -5.42 -2.02
C GLY A 93 -9.96 -5.13 -0.58
N ASP A 94 -11.13 -4.51 -0.37
CA ASP A 94 -11.70 -4.24 0.95
C ASP A 94 -12.94 -5.08 1.29
N ASP A 95 -13.32 -6.00 0.39
CA ASP A 95 -14.35 -7.01 0.61
C ASP A 95 -13.83 -8.14 1.51
N ALA A 96 -14.72 -8.72 2.32
CA ALA A 96 -14.37 -9.79 3.25
C ALA A 96 -14.26 -11.16 2.55
N SER A 97 -13.46 -12.05 3.11
CA SER A 97 -13.40 -13.46 2.70
C SER A 97 -14.77 -14.15 2.85
N ALA A 98 -15.04 -15.15 2.02
CA ALA A 98 -16.27 -15.95 2.10
C ALA A 98 -16.49 -16.55 3.50
N TYR A 99 -15.41 -16.92 4.20
CA TYR A 99 -15.48 -17.41 5.57
C TYR A 99 -16.04 -16.36 6.54
N ALA A 100 -15.57 -15.11 6.45
CA ALA A 100 -16.02 -14.03 7.31
C ALA A 100 -17.49 -13.63 7.06
N LEU A 101 -18.01 -13.91 5.85
CA LEU A 101 -19.43 -13.72 5.52
C LEU A 101 -20.33 -14.81 6.12
N LEU A 102 -19.87 -16.08 6.06
CA LEU A 102 -20.59 -17.21 6.64
C LEU A 102 -20.54 -17.20 8.18
N PHE A 103 -19.43 -16.75 8.75
CA PHE A 103 -19.15 -16.75 10.18
C PHE A 103 -18.73 -15.34 10.64
N PRO A 104 -19.68 -14.40 10.77
CA PRO A 104 -19.36 -13.02 11.13
C PRO A 104 -18.81 -12.93 12.56
N SER A 105 -17.68 -12.24 12.72
CA SER A 105 -17.09 -11.98 14.03
C SER A 105 -17.93 -10.98 14.84
N VAL A 106 -17.72 -10.94 16.17
CA VAL A 106 -18.33 -9.94 17.05
C VAL A 106 -17.94 -8.52 16.63
N PHE A 107 -16.74 -8.33 16.09
CA PHE A 107 -16.27 -7.06 15.55
C PHE A 107 -17.03 -6.66 14.28
N SER A 108 -17.28 -7.62 13.39
CA SER A 108 -18.04 -7.40 12.16
C SER A 108 -19.49 -6.98 12.45
N GLN A 109 -20.10 -7.51 13.52
CA GLN A 109 -21.42 -7.05 13.99
C GLN A 109 -21.42 -5.59 14.44
N LYS A 110 -20.26 -5.05 14.84
CA LYS A 110 -20.05 -3.64 15.20
C LYS A 110 -19.48 -2.81 14.05
N GLY A 111 -19.39 -3.38 12.84
CA GLY A 111 -18.86 -2.70 11.66
C GLY A 111 -17.33 -2.53 11.67
N VAL A 112 -16.62 -3.31 12.48
CA VAL A 112 -15.14 -3.32 12.53
C VAL A 112 -14.65 -4.54 11.75
N TYR A 113 -13.78 -4.30 10.77
CA TYR A 113 -13.29 -5.33 9.85
C TYR A 113 -11.77 -5.50 9.96
N GLU A 114 -11.22 -6.55 9.32
CA GLU A 114 -9.80 -6.90 9.37
C GLU A 114 -8.88 -5.72 9.00
N LYS A 115 -9.25 -4.95 7.98
CA LYS A 115 -8.53 -3.73 7.57
C LYS A 115 -8.40 -2.69 8.68
N ASP A 116 -9.35 -2.61 9.60
CA ASP A 116 -9.34 -1.61 10.67
C ASP A 116 -8.33 -1.95 11.78
N PHE A 117 -8.00 -3.24 11.95
CA PHE A 117 -6.96 -3.73 12.85
C PHE A 117 -5.56 -3.55 12.27
N LEU A 118 -5.43 -3.72 10.95
CA LEU A 118 -4.17 -3.57 10.21
C LEU A 118 -3.85 -2.12 9.85
N ARG A 119 -4.82 -1.21 9.94
CA ARG A 119 -4.63 0.21 9.67
C ARG A 119 -3.61 0.81 10.64
N THR A 120 -2.57 1.43 10.09
CA THR A 120 -1.59 2.22 10.83
C THR A 120 -2.28 3.38 11.56
N ARG A 121 -1.94 3.60 12.82
CA ARG A 121 -2.50 4.67 13.65
C ARG A 121 -1.39 5.37 14.45
N PRO A 122 -1.54 6.66 14.76
CA PRO A 122 -0.61 7.35 15.64
C PRO A 122 -0.66 6.74 17.05
N LYS A 123 0.47 6.84 17.74
CA LYS A 123 0.67 6.28 19.07
C LYS A 123 -0.40 6.67 20.09
N ALA A 124 -0.79 7.95 20.09
CA ALA A 124 -1.80 8.47 21.01
C ALA A 124 -3.17 7.80 20.80
N GLU A 125 -3.54 7.51 19.54
CA GLU A 125 -4.80 6.82 19.23
C GLU A 125 -4.77 5.38 19.72
N ILE A 126 -3.66 4.66 19.51
CA ILE A 126 -3.50 3.28 19.97
C ILE A 126 -3.51 3.20 21.50
N ALA A 127 -2.85 4.13 22.19
CA ALA A 127 -2.90 4.21 23.65
C ALA A 127 -4.33 4.44 24.15
N GLY A 128 -5.09 5.32 23.49
CA GLY A 128 -6.51 5.53 23.77
C GLY A 128 -7.35 4.27 23.59
N ILE A 129 -7.15 3.54 22.49
CA ILE A 129 -7.84 2.26 22.23
C ILE A 129 -7.58 1.26 23.36
N LEU A 130 -6.31 1.05 23.75
CA LEU A 130 -5.96 0.11 24.82
C LEU A 130 -6.56 0.49 26.17
N ARG A 131 -6.51 1.78 26.52
CA ARG A 131 -7.12 2.30 27.75
C ARG A 131 -8.64 2.10 27.76
N ASN A 132 -9.31 2.33 26.62
CA ASN A 132 -10.75 2.12 26.48
C ASN A 132 -11.16 0.64 26.59
N ILE A 133 -10.29 -0.29 26.18
CA ILE A 133 -10.49 -1.73 26.35
C ILE A 133 -10.36 -2.14 27.83
N GLY A 134 -9.71 -1.32 28.66
CA GLY A 134 -9.41 -1.61 30.07
C GLY A 134 -8.01 -2.18 30.30
N VAL A 135 -7.14 -2.11 29.29
CA VAL A 135 -5.74 -2.53 29.40
C VAL A 135 -4.93 -1.38 30.01
N ASN A 136 -4.79 -1.40 31.33
CA ASN A 136 -4.04 -0.39 32.09
C ASN A 136 -2.54 -0.74 32.09
N ILE A 137 -1.82 -0.27 31.07
CA ILE A 137 -0.35 -0.38 30.97
C ILE A 137 0.27 0.96 31.38
N SER A 138 1.38 0.93 32.12
CA SER A 138 2.16 2.14 32.42
C SER A 138 2.76 2.74 31.15
N ASP A 139 2.93 4.06 31.10
CA ASP A 139 3.44 4.72 29.89
C ASP A 139 4.83 4.18 29.50
N GLU A 140 5.69 3.86 30.47
CA GLU A 140 7.00 3.24 30.26
C GLU A 140 6.92 1.88 29.56
N ARG A 141 6.03 0.98 30.03
CA ARG A 141 5.87 -0.35 29.44
C ARG A 141 5.21 -0.26 28.05
N PHE A 142 4.34 0.72 27.85
CA PHE A 142 3.74 0.98 26.54
C PHE A 142 4.79 1.47 25.53
N GLU A 143 5.74 2.32 25.93
CA GLU A 143 6.87 2.74 25.11
C GLU A 143 7.72 1.55 24.63
N GLU A 144 8.00 0.59 25.52
CA GLU A 144 8.74 -0.62 25.18
C GLU A 144 8.01 -1.50 24.16
N ILE A 145 6.71 -1.73 24.39
CA ILE A 145 5.86 -2.50 23.48
C ILE A 145 5.77 -1.81 22.11
N TRP A 146 5.63 -0.49 22.10
CA TRP A 146 5.61 0.31 20.88
C TRP A 146 6.91 0.15 20.09
N LYS A 147 8.06 0.25 20.76
CA LYS A 147 9.38 0.08 20.15
C LYS A 147 9.54 -1.33 19.55
N GLN A 148 9.11 -2.37 20.27
CA GLN A 148 9.14 -3.74 19.77
C GLN A 148 8.23 -3.95 18.56
N ALA A 149 7.03 -3.39 18.57
CA ALA A 149 6.09 -3.46 17.44
C ALA A 149 6.63 -2.70 16.22
N SER A 150 7.22 -1.52 16.44
CA SER A 150 7.82 -0.68 15.39
C SER A 150 8.99 -1.38 14.69
N MET A 151 9.78 -2.18 15.41
CA MET A 151 10.90 -2.93 14.84
C MET A 151 10.48 -4.03 13.85
N LYS A 152 9.24 -4.53 13.96
CA LYS A 152 8.73 -5.58 13.06
C LYS A 152 8.31 -5.05 11.69
N HIS A 153 8.06 -3.74 11.56
CA HIS A 153 7.59 -3.12 10.32
C HIS A 153 8.65 -2.20 9.72
N GLN A 154 8.85 -2.29 8.41
CA GLN A 154 9.90 -1.54 7.69
C GLN A 154 9.72 -0.01 7.72
N LYS A 155 8.50 0.48 8.04
CA LYS A 155 8.14 1.89 8.00
C LYS A 155 7.94 2.54 9.38
N GLU A 156 8.30 1.86 10.48
CA GLU A 156 8.01 2.30 11.86
C GLU A 156 6.50 2.54 12.13
N GLU A 157 5.67 2.01 11.26
CA GLU A 157 4.22 2.12 11.33
C GLU A 157 3.67 1.00 12.20
N VAL A 158 2.80 1.36 13.15
CA VAL A 158 2.22 0.42 14.10
C VAL A 158 0.70 0.43 13.95
N CYS A 159 0.12 -0.78 13.95
CA CYS A 159 -1.30 -1.03 13.94
C CYS A 159 -1.72 -1.80 15.20
N VAL A 160 -3.02 -1.97 15.40
CA VAL A 160 -3.57 -2.65 16.59
C VAL A 160 -3.11 -4.11 16.65
N GLU A 161 -3.10 -4.79 15.49
CA GLU A 161 -2.67 -6.20 15.41
C GLU A 161 -1.18 -6.37 15.79
N SER A 162 -0.32 -5.42 15.39
CA SER A 162 1.11 -5.46 15.76
C SER A 162 1.32 -5.40 17.26
N ILE A 163 0.59 -4.52 17.95
CA ILE A 163 0.67 -4.39 19.42
C ILE A 163 0.12 -5.64 20.10
N LYS A 164 -1.03 -6.14 19.64
CA LYS A 164 -1.63 -7.38 20.15
C LYS A 164 -0.65 -8.56 20.05
N ASN A 165 0.00 -8.73 18.90
CA ASN A 165 1.00 -9.78 18.70
C ASN A 165 2.18 -9.68 19.67
N VAL A 166 2.62 -8.47 20.03
CA VAL A 166 3.68 -8.28 21.03
C VAL A 166 3.17 -8.64 22.44
N LEU A 167 1.95 -8.21 22.79
CA LEU A 167 1.33 -8.55 24.07
C LEU A 167 1.13 -10.06 24.23
N ASP A 168 0.68 -10.75 23.19
CA ASP A 168 0.48 -12.20 23.20
C ASP A 168 1.80 -12.96 23.43
N VAL A 169 2.90 -12.50 22.82
CA VAL A 169 4.24 -13.07 23.06
C VAL A 169 4.71 -12.86 24.49
N ILE A 170 4.47 -11.66 25.06
CA ILE A 170 4.81 -11.37 26.46
C ILE A 170 3.99 -12.25 27.41
N HIS A 171 2.69 -12.43 27.15
CA HIS A 171 1.85 -13.31 27.97
C HIS A 171 2.29 -14.78 27.86
N ALA A 172 2.62 -15.26 26.66
CA ALA A 172 3.09 -16.62 26.45
C ALA A 172 4.39 -16.91 27.24
N SER A 173 5.38 -16.01 27.21
CA SER A 173 6.65 -16.22 27.93
C SER A 173 6.49 -16.27 29.45
N HIS A 174 5.54 -15.52 30.01
CA HIS A 174 5.18 -15.62 31.43
C HIS A 174 4.53 -16.96 31.78
N THR A 175 3.75 -17.55 30.87
CA THR A 175 3.15 -18.87 31.13
C THR A 175 4.15 -20.03 31.05
N GLU A 176 5.15 -19.95 30.17
CA GLU A 176 6.18 -20.99 30.03
C GLU A 176 7.17 -21.01 31.19
N THR A 177 7.45 -19.85 31.80
CA THR A 177 8.37 -19.73 32.94
C THR A 177 7.75 -20.17 34.28
N SER A 178 6.44 -20.42 34.32
CA SER A 178 5.70 -20.85 35.51
C SER A 178 5.48 -22.38 35.60
N CYS A 179 5.94 -23.15 34.61
CA CYS A 179 5.88 -24.61 34.56
C CYS A 179 7.26 -25.21 34.85
#